data_AF-A0A7K3Y8H2-F1
#
_entry.id   AF-A0A7K3Y8H2-F1
#
_cell.length_a   1.000
_cell.length_b   1.000
_cell.length_c   1.000
_cell.angle_alpha   90.00
_cell.angle_beta   90.00
_cell.angle_gamma   90.00
#
_symmetry.space_group_name_H-M   'P 1'
#
loop_
_entity.id
_entity.type
_entity.pdbx_description
1 polymer ?
#
loop_
_entity_poly.entity_id
_entity_poly.type
_entity_poly.pdbx_seq_one_letter_code
_entity_poly.pdbx_strand_id
1 'polypeptide(L)'
;MREEDLDWVVYHCIPENGGVTTGDLAAATGLEPGEVTVSLERLERYLLIRRSGKTVRLMSVQESLIECQCRYTSDLPFIIENGIIKARRREE
;
A
#
# COMPACT_ATOMS: atom_id res chain seq x y z
N MET A 1 5.24 -22.67 -2.01
CA MET A 1 6.02 -21.43 -2.16
C MET A 1 5.83 -20.63 -0.88
N ARG A 2 6.83 -19.90 -0.38
CA ARG A 2 6.61 -19.07 0.82
C ARG A 2 5.77 -17.85 0.44
N GLU A 3 5.10 -17.26 1.41
CA GLU A 3 4.25 -16.09 1.17
C GLU A 3 5.05 -14.92 0.60
N GLU A 4 6.28 -14.73 1.05
CA GLU A 4 7.16 -13.65 0.60
C GLU A 4 7.60 -13.82 -0.85
N ASP A 5 7.74 -15.07 -1.32
CA ASP A 5 8.10 -15.36 -2.70
C ASP A 5 6.92 -15.00 -3.64
N LEU A 6 5.67 -15.27 -3.21
CA LEU A 6 4.46 -14.86 -3.93
C LEU A 6 4.30 -13.33 -3.93
N ASP A 7 4.52 -12.70 -2.78
CA ASP A 7 4.44 -11.25 -2.62
C ASP A 7 5.44 -10.53 -3.51
N TRP A 8 6.67 -11.05 -3.60
CA TRP A 8 7.69 -10.52 -4.49
C TRP A 8 7.27 -10.58 -5.96
N VAL A 9 6.73 -11.71 -6.40
CA VAL A 9 6.27 -11.90 -7.79
C VAL A 9 5.15 -10.92 -8.13
N VAL A 10 4.13 -10.80 -7.27
CA VAL A 10 3.01 -9.86 -7.48
C VAL A 10 3.51 -8.42 -7.47
N TYR A 11 4.35 -8.05 -6.49
CA TYR A 11 4.85 -6.69 -6.32
C TYR A 11 5.66 -6.22 -7.54
N HIS A 12 6.52 -7.08 -8.09
CA HIS A 12 7.34 -6.74 -9.27
C HIS A 12 6.57 -6.60 -10.57
N CYS A 13 5.35 -7.13 -10.66
CA CYS A 13 4.48 -6.94 -11.81
C CYS A 13 3.69 -5.63 -11.78
N ILE A 14 3.74 -4.88 -10.67
CA ILE A 14 3.09 -3.57 -10.58
C ILE A 14 3.97 -2.52 -11.29
N PRO A 15 3.42 -1.73 -12.23
CA PRO A 15 4.21 -0.73 -12.93
C PRO A 15 4.69 0.36 -11.98
N GLU A 16 5.90 0.86 -12.23
CA GLU A 16 6.50 1.95 -11.44
C GLU A 16 5.64 3.23 -11.47
N ASN A 17 5.01 3.50 -12.62
CA ASN A 17 4.13 4.65 -12.82
C ASN A 17 2.73 4.19 -13.24
N GLY A 18 1.70 4.75 -12.60
CA GLY A 18 0.30 4.43 -12.88
C GLY A 18 -0.27 3.38 -11.93
N GLY A 19 -1.26 2.63 -12.40
CA GLY A 19 -1.88 1.55 -11.62
C GLY A 19 -2.30 0.39 -12.52
N VAL A 20 -2.43 -0.78 -11.90
CA VAL A 20 -2.76 -2.06 -12.54
C VAL A 20 -3.94 -2.70 -11.83
N THR A 21 -4.76 -3.48 -12.54
CA THR A 21 -5.87 -4.18 -11.88
C THR A 21 -5.43 -5.52 -11.31
N THR A 22 -6.17 -6.05 -10.34
CA THR A 22 -5.94 -7.41 -9.82
C THR A 22 -6.04 -8.48 -10.92
N GLY A 23 -6.92 -8.28 -11.90
CA GLY A 23 -7.07 -9.19 -13.04
C GLY A 23 -5.84 -9.20 -13.95
N ASP A 24 -5.29 -8.01 -14.24
CA ASP A 24 -4.06 -7.90 -15.04
C ASP A 24 -2.87 -8.53 -14.32
N LEU A 25 -2.78 -8.37 -12.99
CA LEU A 25 -1.75 -9.01 -12.17
C LEU A 25 -1.88 -10.54 -12.18
N ALA A 26 -3.10 -11.08 -12.05
CA ALA A 26 -3.33 -12.52 -12.16
C ALA A 26 -2.94 -13.05 -13.55
N ALA A 27 -3.29 -12.33 -14.61
CA ALA A 27 -2.90 -12.68 -15.98
C ALA A 27 -1.38 -12.63 -16.21
N ALA A 28 -0.69 -11.64 -15.64
CA ALA A 28 0.76 -11.47 -15.80
C ALA A 28 1.59 -12.48 -14.99
N THR A 29 1.12 -12.84 -13.79
CA THR A 29 1.82 -13.75 -12.88
C THR A 29 1.45 -15.22 -13.09
N GLY A 30 0.29 -15.49 -13.70
CA GLY A 30 -0.28 -16.83 -13.83
C GLY A 30 -0.83 -17.40 -12.51
N LEU A 31 -0.91 -16.58 -11.46
CA LEU A 31 -1.45 -16.96 -10.16
C LEU A 31 -2.98 -16.91 -10.15
N GLU A 32 -3.58 -17.70 -9.27
CA GLU A 32 -5.02 -17.62 -9.07
C GLU A 32 -5.43 -16.25 -8.51
N PRO A 33 -6.56 -15.66 -8.93
CA PRO A 33 -6.98 -14.33 -8.46
C PRO A 33 -7.09 -14.20 -6.94
N GLY A 34 -7.41 -15.29 -6.25
CA GLY A 34 -7.44 -15.35 -4.78
C GLY A 34 -6.04 -15.19 -4.16
N GLU A 35 -5.02 -15.84 -4.72
CA GLU A 35 -3.64 -15.74 -4.25
C GLU A 35 -3.08 -14.32 -4.45
N VAL A 36 -3.37 -13.73 -5.62
CA VAL A 36 -3.02 -12.33 -5.90
C VAL A 36 -3.70 -11.39 -4.89
N THR A 37 -4.99 -11.61 -4.59
CA THR A 37 -5.73 -10.77 -3.63
C THR A 37 -5.13 -10.85 -2.23
N VAL A 38 -4.83 -12.05 -1.74
CA VAL A 38 -4.20 -12.24 -0.42
C VAL A 38 -2.81 -11.61 -0.36
N SER A 39 -2.04 -11.71 -1.45
CA SER A 39 -0.74 -11.04 -1.56
C SER A 39 -0.87 -9.51 -1.50
N LEU A 40 -1.82 -8.95 -2.25
CA LEU A 40 -2.11 -7.51 -2.24
C LEU A 40 -2.54 -7.02 -0.85
N GLU A 41 -3.28 -7.83 -0.08
CA GLU A 41 -3.64 -7.48 1.30
C GLU A 41 -2.43 -7.39 2.23
N ARG A 42 -1.45 -8.29 2.09
CA ARG A 42 -0.18 -8.22 2.84
C ARG A 42 0.65 -7.02 2.42
N LEU A 43 0.83 -6.83 1.11
CA LEU A 43 1.61 -5.71 0.57
C LEU A 43 1.02 -4.35 0.97
N GLU A 44 -0.31 -4.21 1.01
CA GLU A 44 -0.98 -3.00 1.49
C GLU A 44 -0.81 -2.82 3.00
N ARG A 45 -0.88 -3.91 3.78
CA ARG A 45 -0.58 -3.87 5.23
C ARG A 45 0.85 -3.41 5.50
N TYR A 46 1.80 -3.81 4.67
CA TYR A 46 3.20 -3.39 4.72
C TYR A 46 3.46 -2.00 4.16
N LEU A 47 2.42 -1.30 3.68
CA LEU A 47 2.51 0.06 3.13
C LEU A 47 3.39 0.16 1.87
N LEU A 48 3.52 -0.92 1.12
CA LEU A 48 4.31 -0.96 -0.12
C LEU A 48 3.48 -0.61 -1.35
N ILE A 49 2.17 -0.82 -1.26
CA ILE A 49 1.21 -0.52 -2.32
C ILE A 49 0.02 0.22 -1.76
N ARG A 50 -0.75 0.86 -2.65
CA ARG A 50 -2.04 1.45 -2.33
C ARG A 50 -3.09 0.98 -3.33
N ARG A 51 -4.24 0.56 -2.83
CA ARG A 51 -5.43 0.27 -3.65
C ARG A 51 -6.31 1.51 -3.76
N SER A 52 -6.77 1.82 -4.96
CA SER A 52 -7.72 2.90 -5.24
C SER A 52 -8.81 2.39 -6.17
N GLY A 53 -9.97 2.05 -5.61
CA GLY A 53 -11.04 1.40 -6.35
C GLY A 53 -10.59 0.05 -6.93
N LYS A 54 -10.45 -0.04 -8.25
CA LYS A 54 -10.06 -1.27 -8.96
C LYS A 54 -8.57 -1.36 -9.29
N THR A 55 -7.80 -0.30 -9.02
CA THR A 55 -6.38 -0.25 -9.36
C THR A 55 -5.51 -0.35 -8.13
N VAL A 56 -4.33 -0.92 -8.34
CA VAL A 56 -3.23 -1.04 -7.40
C VAL A 56 -2.06 -0.24 -7.96
N ARG A 57 -1.35 0.49 -7.10
CA ARG A 57 -0.08 1.14 -7.47
C ARG A 57 0.97 0.95 -6.39
N LEU A 58 2.23 1.09 -6.77
CA LEU A 58 3.34 1.20 -5.82
C LEU A 58 3.19 2.48 -5.00
N MET A 59 3.57 2.39 -3.72
CA MET A 59 3.84 3.56 -2.89
C MET A 59 5.31 3.93 -3.02
N SER A 60 5.61 5.23 -3.09
CA SER A 60 6.99 5.68 -2.93
C SER A 60 7.48 5.45 -1.50
N VAL A 61 8.80 5.38 -1.30
CA VAL A 61 9.39 5.27 0.04
C VAL A 61 8.89 6.39 0.96
N GLN A 62 8.74 7.60 0.42
CA GLN A 62 8.22 8.76 1.16
C GLN A 62 6.77 8.54 1.59
N GLU A 63 5.91 8.04 0.69
CA GLU A 63 4.53 7.71 1.02
C GLU A 63 4.44 6.63 2.10
N SER A 64 5.25 5.57 2.00
CA SER A 64 5.29 4.49 2.99
C SER A 64 5.71 4.99 4.37
N LEU A 65 6.73 5.85 4.43
CA LEU A 65 7.20 6.45 5.69
C LEU A 65 6.15 7.36 6.32
N ILE A 66 5.50 8.22 5.53
CA ILE A 66 4.45 9.12 6.02
C ILE A 66 3.26 8.31 6.55
N GLU A 67 2.79 7.33 5.78
CA GLU A 67 1.67 6.47 6.19
C GLU A 67 1.99 5.67 7.46
N CYS A 68 3.24 5.18 7.59
CA CYS A 68 3.72 4.50 8.77
C CYS A 68 3.67 5.42 10.01
N GLN A 69 4.19 6.65 9.88
CA GLN A 69 4.12 7.64 10.96
C GLN A 69 2.67 7.98 11.32
N CYS A 70 1.80 8.20 10.34
CA CYS A 70 0.38 8.46 10.58
C CYS A 70 -0.31 7.32 11.33
N ARG A 71 0.04 6.07 11.03
CA ARG A 71 -0.60 4.88 11.63
C ARG A 71 -0.11 4.58 13.04
N TYR A 72 1.18 4.78 13.31
CA TYR A 72 1.81 4.30 14.54
C TYR A 72 2.28 5.42 15.49
N THR A 73 2.43 6.66 15.01
CA THR A 73 2.85 7.78 15.86
C THR A 73 1.63 8.51 16.41
N SER A 74 1.27 8.15 17.65
CA SER A 74 0.08 8.67 18.33
C SER A 74 0.25 10.07 18.94
N ASP A 75 1.48 10.59 19.02
CA ASP A 75 1.85 11.85 19.65
C ASP A 75 2.35 12.91 18.65
N LEU A 76 2.08 12.74 17.35
CA LEU A 76 2.40 13.76 16.36
C LEU A 76 1.77 15.11 16.76
N PRO A 77 2.54 16.21 16.69
CA PRO A 77 2.02 17.54 16.96
C PRO A 77 1.09 18.03 15.83
N PHE A 78 0.79 17.17 14.85
CA PHE A 78 -0.10 17.43 13.74
C PHE A 78 -0.92 16.20 13.37
N ILE A 79 -2.08 16.43 12.75
CA ILE A 79 -3.00 15.42 12.22
C ILE A 79 -3.11 15.65 10.70
N ILE A 80 -3.06 14.59 9.90
CA ILE A 80 -3.28 14.62 8.45
C ILE A 80 -4.62 13.96 8.14
N GLU A 81 -5.59 14.74 7.67
CA GLU A 81 -6.94 14.28 7.31
C GLU A 81 -7.37 14.90 5.99
N ASN A 82 -7.81 14.08 5.03
CA ASN A 82 -8.31 14.54 3.73
C ASN A 82 -7.33 15.49 2.99
N GLY A 83 -6.03 15.29 3.16
CA GLY A 83 -4.99 16.14 2.57
C GLY A 83 -4.72 17.46 3.31
N ILE A 84 -5.34 17.67 4.48
CA ILE A 84 -5.11 18.86 5.32
C ILE A 84 -4.21 18.47 6.49
N ILE A 85 -3.14 19.24 6.69
CA ILE A 85 -2.26 19.14 7.87
C ILE A 85 -2.74 20.15 8.92
N LYS A 86 -3.16 19.67 10.09
CA LYS A 86 -3.63 20.49 11.21
C LYS A 86 -2.68 20.34 12.39
N ALA A 87 -2.31 21.43 13.07
CA ALA A 87 -1.62 21.32 14.36
C ALA A 87 -2.57 20.73 15.41
N ARG A 88 -2.09 19.78 16.21
CA ARG A 88 -2.83 19.24 17.35
C ARG A 88 -2.75 20.27 18.48
N ARG A 89 -3.90 20.76 18.97
CA ARG A 89 -3.90 21.58 20.20
C ARG A 89 -3.34 20.73 21.33
N ARG A 90 -2.27 21.19 21.99
CA ARG A 90 -1.91 20.69 23.32
C ARG A 90 -2.97 21.22 24.28
N GLU A 91 -3.61 20.33 25.04
CA GLU A 91 -4.27 20.73 26.28
C GLU A 91 -3.14 21.13 27.24
N GLU A 92 -3.17 22.37 27.74
CA GLU A 92 -2.23 22.89 28.75
C GLU A 92 -2.41 22.22 30.10
#